data_AF-A0A556N0R5-F1
#
_entry.id   AF-A0A556N0R5-F1
#
_cell.length_a   1.000
_cell.length_b   1.000
_cell.length_c   1.000
_cell.angle_alpha   90.00
_cell.angle_beta   90.00
_cell.angle_gamma   90.00
#
_symmetry.space_group_name_H-M   'P 1'
#
loop_
_entity.id
_entity.type
_entity.pdbx_description
1 polymer ?
#
loop_
_entity_poly.entity_id
_entity_poly.type
_entity_poly.pdbx_seq_one_letter_code
_entity_poly.pdbx_strand_id
1 'polypeptide(L)'
;MHPAELSRERILFACLNWGHGHTARSISLLKQLSGQGNKLFICCNPAQKAIFSEYGITAKYIVAEGFLFRFKGDGNFTSEMRRNAWRFSRAISEEQRQVEKLVSEFQISLVLSDHCYGFRSDTVKSVFITHQVFLPPKAGWIAQRIHRKWMNRFSEIWIMDDQQKRLAGALSKPVPKSTYIGFYSRFQNREISLVPGKMVGIVSGPEPYSEQFFHWILEQYGEASLTLITPRVYSEIPQHVTAITDWRQADAEIASADTLISRNGYSTLMDLQFLKKKAVLIPTPGQLEQEYLVELKMDNVKIEKIG
;
A
#
# COMPACT_ATOMS: atom_id res chain seq x y z
N MET A 1 3.34 -20.38 -7.27
CA MET A 1 4.27 -19.60 -8.12
C MET A 1 4.83 -18.47 -7.29
N HIS A 2 6.13 -18.23 -7.37
CA HIS A 2 6.80 -17.13 -6.69
C HIS A 2 7.18 -16.02 -7.67
N PRO A 3 7.15 -14.72 -7.32
CA PRO A 3 7.55 -13.63 -8.22
C PRO A 3 8.94 -13.82 -8.85
N ALA A 4 9.87 -14.45 -8.11
CA ALA A 4 11.22 -14.74 -8.59
C ALA A 4 11.28 -15.71 -9.79
N GLU A 5 10.22 -16.49 -10.02
CA GLU A 5 10.14 -17.50 -11.08
C GLU A 5 9.58 -16.92 -12.40
N LEU A 6 9.03 -15.70 -12.37
CA LEU A 6 8.40 -15.09 -13.53
C LEU A 6 9.42 -14.46 -14.47
N SER A 7 9.50 -14.97 -15.70
CA SER A 7 10.33 -14.40 -16.75
C SER A 7 9.66 -14.51 -18.12
N ARG A 8 9.87 -13.49 -18.96
CA ARG A 8 9.32 -13.39 -20.32
C ARG A 8 7.79 -13.44 -20.43
N GLU A 9 7.10 -13.15 -19.33
CA GLU A 9 5.63 -13.06 -19.28
C GLU A 9 5.12 -11.71 -19.79
N ARG A 10 3.84 -11.66 -20.15
CA ARG A 10 3.10 -10.41 -20.42
C ARG A 10 2.14 -10.19 -19.26
N ILE A 11 2.53 -9.30 -18.35
CA ILE A 11 1.89 -9.17 -17.04
C ILE A 11 1.03 -7.91 -17.01
N LEU A 12 -0.26 -8.09 -16.75
CA LEU A 12 -1.19 -7.00 -16.46
C LEU A 12 -1.26 -6.78 -14.96
N PHE A 13 -1.05 -5.54 -14.51
CA PHE A 13 -0.99 -5.19 -13.10
C PHE A 13 -1.87 -3.99 -12.75
N ALA A 14 -2.51 -4.03 -11.58
CA ALA A 14 -3.09 -2.87 -10.91
C ALA A 14 -2.96 -3.01 -9.40
N CYS A 15 -3.01 -1.86 -8.70
CA CYS A 15 -3.06 -1.81 -7.24
C CYS A 15 -4.14 -0.85 -6.74
N LEU A 16 -4.70 -1.18 -5.57
CA LEU A 16 -5.76 -0.40 -4.95
C LEU A 16 -5.36 1.07 -4.77
N ASN A 17 -6.25 1.98 -5.18
CA ASN A 17 -6.07 3.42 -4.97
C ASN A 17 -6.72 3.87 -3.66
N TRP A 18 -6.00 3.64 -2.55
CA TRP A 18 -6.39 4.09 -1.22
C TRP A 18 -5.18 4.79 -0.57
N GLY A 19 -4.89 5.99 -1.05
CA GLY A 19 -3.62 6.65 -0.77
C GLY A 19 -2.46 5.96 -1.50
N HIS A 20 -1.22 6.23 -1.05
CA HIS A 20 -0.03 5.78 -1.77
C HIS A 20 0.60 4.49 -1.24
N GLY A 21 0.03 3.84 -0.21
CA GLY A 21 0.64 2.64 0.41
C GLY A 21 0.75 1.43 -0.54
N HIS A 22 -0.32 1.12 -1.29
CA HIS A 22 -0.32 0.05 -2.30
C HIS A 22 0.61 0.38 -3.47
N THR A 23 0.64 1.64 -3.90
CA THR A 23 1.58 2.12 -4.91
C THR A 23 3.01 1.91 -4.44
N ALA A 24 3.35 2.36 -3.22
CA ALA A 24 4.69 2.32 -2.66
C ALA A 24 5.21 0.88 -2.51
N ARG A 25 4.43 -0.04 -1.93
CA ARG A 25 4.83 -1.44 -1.75
C ARG A 25 4.99 -2.20 -3.08
N SER A 26 4.28 -1.75 -4.12
CA SER A 26 4.35 -2.37 -5.45
C SER A 26 5.61 -2.01 -6.23
N ILE A 27 6.32 -0.93 -5.86
CA ILE A 27 7.49 -0.43 -6.60
C ILE A 27 8.56 -1.52 -6.74
N SER A 28 8.99 -2.13 -5.63
CA SER A 28 10.07 -3.12 -5.66
C SER A 28 9.65 -4.38 -6.42
N LEU A 29 8.39 -4.82 -6.26
CA LEU A 29 7.85 -5.96 -7.01
C LEU A 29 7.86 -5.68 -8.52
N LEU A 30 7.37 -4.52 -8.95
CA LEU A 30 7.34 -4.15 -10.37
C LEU A 30 8.75 -3.98 -10.95
N LYS A 31 9.69 -3.42 -10.19
CA LYS A 31 11.10 -3.35 -10.61
C LYS A 31 11.70 -4.73 -10.81
N GLN A 32 11.45 -5.66 -9.88
CA GLN A 32 11.90 -7.05 -10.00
C GLN A 32 11.32 -7.69 -11.27
N LEU A 33 9.99 -7.62 -11.45
CA LEU A 33 9.32 -8.20 -12.61
C LEU A 33 9.82 -7.60 -13.92
N SER A 34 10.03 -6.28 -13.98
CA SER A 34 10.61 -5.60 -15.13
C SER A 34 12.04 -6.10 -15.43
N GLY A 35 12.87 -6.24 -14.40
CA GLY A 35 14.26 -6.73 -14.52
C GLY A 35 14.37 -8.19 -14.95
N GLN A 36 13.33 -9.01 -14.76
CA GLN A 36 13.29 -10.42 -15.18
C GLN A 36 12.89 -10.60 -16.67
N GLY A 37 12.83 -9.51 -17.44
CA GLY A 37 12.49 -9.55 -18.87
C GLY A 37 10.99 -9.70 -19.15
N ASN A 38 10.13 -9.46 -18.15
CA ASN A 38 8.68 -9.46 -18.35
C ASN A 38 8.22 -8.14 -19.02
N LYS A 39 7.17 -8.22 -19.84
CA LYS A 39 6.50 -7.05 -20.41
C LYS A 39 5.35 -6.63 -19.50
N LEU A 40 5.47 -5.46 -18.87
CA LEU A 40 4.49 -4.95 -17.93
C LEU A 40 3.45 -4.06 -18.60
N PHE A 41 2.18 -4.27 -18.25
CA PHE A 41 1.03 -3.44 -18.59
C PHE A 41 0.41 -2.98 -17.27
N ILE A 42 0.49 -1.69 -16.96
CA ILE A 42 0.10 -1.18 -15.64
C ILE A 42 -1.14 -0.30 -15.77
N CYS A 43 -2.26 -0.77 -15.24
CA CYS A 43 -3.48 0.02 -15.08
C CYS A 43 -3.36 0.89 -13.83
N CYS A 44 -3.43 2.21 -14.01
CA CYS A 44 -3.17 3.16 -12.93
C CYS A 44 -3.84 4.52 -13.17
N ASN A 45 -3.97 5.32 -12.12
CA ASN A 45 -4.32 6.73 -12.26
C ASN A 45 -3.08 7.59 -12.60
N PRO A 46 -3.23 8.88 -12.95
CA PRO A 46 -2.10 9.75 -13.28
C PRO A 46 -1.03 9.86 -12.18
N ALA A 47 -1.42 9.91 -10.90
CA ALA A 47 -0.49 10.02 -9.77
C ALA A 47 0.34 8.76 -9.57
N GLN A 48 -0.28 7.58 -9.67
CA GLN A 48 0.40 6.29 -9.65
C GLN A 48 1.38 6.16 -10.82
N LYS A 49 0.97 6.56 -12.03
CA LYS A 49 1.85 6.58 -13.20
C LYS A 49 3.08 7.46 -12.96
N ALA A 50 2.89 8.67 -12.42
CA ALA A 50 3.99 9.59 -12.13
C ALA A 50 5.01 8.92 -11.18
N ILE A 51 4.52 8.38 -10.06
CA ILE A 51 5.37 7.65 -9.10
C ILE A 51 6.10 6.49 -9.77
N PHE A 52 5.40 5.56 -10.44
CA PHE A 52 6.06 4.41 -11.07
C PHE A 52 7.11 4.81 -12.11
N SER A 53 6.87 5.89 -12.85
CA SER A 53 7.81 6.42 -13.85
C SER A 53 9.08 6.97 -13.21
N GLU A 54 8.99 7.64 -12.06
CA GLU A 54 10.15 8.14 -11.30
C GLU A 54 11.09 7.03 -10.81
N TYR A 55 10.59 5.79 -10.67
CA TYR A 55 11.42 4.61 -10.32
C TYR A 55 11.98 3.87 -11.54
N GLY A 56 11.79 4.40 -12.75
CA GLY A 56 12.27 3.78 -13.99
C GLY A 56 11.59 2.47 -14.33
N ILE A 57 10.37 2.23 -13.85
CA ILE A 57 9.61 1.01 -14.16
C ILE A 57 9.20 1.07 -15.64
N THR A 58 9.80 0.19 -16.45
CA THR A 58 9.51 0.10 -17.88
C THR A 58 8.22 -0.70 -18.09
N ALA A 59 7.15 0.00 -18.48
CA ALA A 59 5.82 -0.59 -18.67
C ALA A 59 5.01 0.18 -19.72
N LYS A 60 4.00 -0.47 -20.29
CA LYS A 60 2.89 0.21 -20.95
C LYS A 60 1.88 0.66 -19.88
N TYR A 61 1.83 1.97 -19.63
CA TYR A 61 0.87 2.54 -18.68
C TYR A 61 -0.50 2.75 -19.34
N ILE A 62 -1.52 2.11 -18.79
CA ILE A 62 -2.93 2.23 -19.19
C ILE A 62 -3.60 3.14 -18.17
N VAL A 63 -3.68 4.43 -18.48
CA VAL A 63 -4.20 5.43 -17.54
C VAL A 63 -5.72 5.38 -17.53
N ALA A 64 -6.31 5.10 -16.37
CA ALA A 64 -7.75 5.05 -16.19
C ALA A 64 -8.16 5.65 -14.84
N GLU A 65 -9.04 6.65 -14.85
CA GLU A 65 -9.53 7.29 -13.62
C GLU A 65 -10.53 6.42 -12.83
N GLY A 66 -11.21 5.50 -13.54
CA GLY A 66 -12.32 4.70 -13.01
C GLY A 66 -12.01 3.25 -12.68
N PHE A 67 -10.77 2.79 -12.91
CA PHE A 67 -10.42 1.37 -12.69
C PHE A 67 -10.36 1.01 -11.20
N LEU A 68 -10.25 2.01 -10.32
CA LEU A 68 -9.82 1.76 -8.95
C LEU A 68 -10.90 2.15 -7.97
N PHE A 69 -11.39 1.13 -7.29
CA PHE A 69 -12.31 1.23 -6.19
C PHE A 69 -11.86 2.32 -5.19
N ARG A 70 -12.65 3.39 -5.05
CA ARG A 70 -12.41 4.47 -4.06
C ARG A 70 -13.21 4.16 -2.80
N PHE A 71 -12.52 3.99 -1.68
CA PHE A 71 -13.16 3.90 -0.38
C PHE A 71 -13.23 5.28 0.27
N LYS A 72 -14.33 5.58 0.98
CA LYS A 72 -14.51 6.91 1.59
C LYS A 72 -13.79 7.08 2.93
N GLY A 73 -13.39 5.98 3.57
CA GLY A 73 -12.47 6.01 4.72
C GLY A 73 -13.09 6.57 6.00
N ASP A 74 -14.41 6.41 6.20
CA ASP A 74 -15.16 6.97 7.35
C ASP A 74 -15.01 6.16 8.66
N GLY A 75 -14.07 5.20 8.71
CA GLY A 75 -13.86 4.33 9.88
C GLY A 75 -14.97 3.29 10.12
N ASN A 76 -16.02 3.25 9.29
CA ASN A 76 -17.17 2.35 9.48
C ASN A 76 -17.31 1.34 8.34
N PHE A 77 -16.20 0.65 8.06
CA PHE A 77 -16.00 -0.26 6.93
C PHE A 77 -17.18 -1.24 6.74
N THR A 78 -17.69 -1.83 7.82
CA THR A 78 -18.80 -2.79 7.79
C THR A 78 -20.11 -2.16 7.33
N SER A 79 -20.39 -0.92 7.74
CA SER A 79 -21.60 -0.19 7.38
C SER A 79 -21.55 0.31 5.93
N GLU A 80 -20.39 0.78 5.47
CA GLU A 80 -20.19 1.18 4.07
C GLU A 80 -20.26 -0.04 3.13
N MET A 81 -19.64 -1.15 3.53
CA MET A 81 -19.66 -2.42 2.80
C MET A 81 -21.09 -2.95 2.60
N ARG A 82 -21.91 -2.91 3.67
CA ARG A 82 -23.30 -3.35 3.63
C ARG A 82 -24.18 -2.44 2.78
N ARG A 83 -24.08 -1.12 2.94
CA ARG A 83 -24.91 -0.14 2.23
C ARG A 83 -24.65 -0.13 0.72
N ASN A 84 -23.44 -0.49 0.30
CA ASN A 84 -23.01 -0.40 -1.10
C ASN A 84 -22.66 -1.76 -1.74
N ALA A 85 -23.05 -2.89 -1.13
CA ALA A 85 -22.71 -4.25 -1.60
C ALA A 85 -23.03 -4.50 -3.09
N TRP A 86 -24.18 -3.99 -3.56
CA TRP A 86 -24.60 -4.09 -4.97
C TRP A 86 -23.74 -3.21 -5.90
N ARG A 87 -23.36 -2.00 -5.46
CA ARG A 87 -22.46 -1.10 -6.20
C ARG A 87 -21.07 -1.71 -6.34
N PHE A 88 -20.55 -2.31 -5.27
CA PHE A 88 -19.27 -3.01 -5.32
C PHE A 88 -19.32 -4.19 -6.28
N SER A 89 -20.38 -4.99 -6.23
CA SER A 89 -20.53 -6.13 -7.14
C SER A 89 -20.55 -5.68 -8.60
N ARG A 90 -21.29 -4.60 -8.94
CA ARG A 90 -21.29 -4.01 -10.28
C ARG A 90 -19.92 -3.47 -10.69
N ALA A 91 -19.24 -2.76 -9.79
CA ALA A 91 -17.90 -2.22 -10.04
C ALA A 91 -16.89 -3.35 -10.30
N ILE A 92 -16.92 -4.42 -9.50
CA ILE A 92 -16.08 -5.61 -9.69
C ILE A 92 -16.34 -6.27 -11.05
N SER A 93 -17.60 -6.40 -11.46
CA SER A 93 -17.93 -6.98 -12.77
C SER A 93 -17.49 -6.09 -13.94
N GLU A 94 -17.60 -4.77 -13.80
CA GLU A 94 -17.14 -3.82 -14.82
C GLU A 94 -15.61 -3.82 -14.92
N GLU A 95 -14.90 -3.81 -13.79
CA GLU A 95 -13.45 -3.96 -13.72
C GLU A 95 -13.00 -5.25 -14.40
N GLN A 96 -13.67 -6.37 -14.10
CA GLN A 96 -13.37 -7.65 -14.74
C GLN A 96 -13.55 -7.60 -16.26
N ARG A 97 -14.66 -7.02 -16.74
CA ARG A 97 -14.92 -6.89 -18.19
C ARG A 97 -13.82 -6.07 -18.89
N GLN A 98 -13.29 -5.05 -18.22
CA GLN A 98 -12.18 -4.27 -18.75
C GLN A 98 -10.89 -5.09 -18.76
N VAL A 99 -10.61 -5.86 -17.71
CA VAL A 99 -9.45 -6.78 -17.69
C VAL A 99 -9.52 -7.77 -18.85
N GLU A 100 -10.67 -8.39 -19.14
CA GLU A 100 -10.77 -9.34 -20.28
C GLU A 100 -10.46 -8.68 -21.64
N LYS A 101 -10.87 -7.41 -21.83
CA LYS A 101 -10.53 -6.66 -23.03
C LYS A 101 -9.03 -6.44 -23.13
N LEU A 102 -8.40 -6.02 -22.03
CA LEU A 102 -6.95 -5.79 -21.98
C LEU A 102 -6.16 -7.09 -22.16
N VAL A 103 -6.67 -8.20 -21.61
CA VAL A 103 -6.08 -9.53 -21.77
C VAL A 103 -6.04 -9.94 -23.23
N SER A 104 -7.15 -9.79 -23.95
CA SER A 104 -7.20 -10.10 -25.38
C SER A 104 -6.42 -9.09 -26.23
N GLU A 105 -6.55 -7.78 -25.99
CA GLU A 105 -5.85 -6.74 -26.74
C GLU A 105 -4.33 -6.85 -26.63
N PHE A 106 -3.82 -7.05 -25.41
CA PHE A 106 -2.39 -7.09 -25.13
C PHE A 106 -1.83 -8.49 -25.00
N GLN A 107 -2.61 -9.54 -25.30
CA GLN A 107 -2.16 -10.94 -25.21
C GLN A 107 -1.49 -11.21 -23.86
N ILE A 108 -2.15 -10.78 -22.78
CA ILE A 108 -1.66 -10.93 -21.41
C ILE A 108 -1.65 -12.42 -21.05
N SER A 109 -0.58 -12.89 -20.42
CA SER A 109 -0.45 -14.27 -19.94
C SER A 109 -0.70 -14.41 -18.43
N LEU A 110 -0.55 -13.31 -17.68
CA LEU A 110 -0.72 -13.28 -16.23
C LEU A 110 -1.33 -11.96 -15.75
N VAL A 111 -2.33 -12.03 -14.89
CA VAL A 111 -2.89 -10.86 -14.19
C VAL A 111 -2.43 -10.85 -12.73
N LEU A 112 -1.87 -9.73 -12.29
CA LEU A 112 -1.48 -9.47 -10.92
C LEU A 112 -2.37 -8.35 -10.34
N SER A 113 -3.10 -8.65 -9.28
CA SER A 113 -4.00 -7.70 -8.62
C SER A 113 -3.56 -7.44 -7.21
N ASP A 114 -3.06 -6.25 -6.92
CA ASP A 114 -2.84 -5.80 -5.55
C ASP A 114 -4.15 -5.25 -4.95
N HIS A 115 -4.86 -6.15 -4.26
CA HIS A 115 -6.07 -5.89 -3.48
C HIS A 115 -7.26 -5.31 -4.28
N CYS A 116 -7.32 -5.54 -5.60
CA CYS A 116 -8.44 -5.16 -6.47
C CYS A 116 -9.28 -6.39 -6.86
N TYR A 117 -10.46 -6.56 -6.27
CA TYR A 117 -11.25 -7.80 -6.39
C TYR A 117 -11.76 -8.13 -7.80
N GLY A 118 -12.00 -7.12 -8.65
CA GLY A 118 -12.44 -7.31 -10.03
C GLY A 118 -11.30 -7.31 -11.04
N PHE A 119 -10.07 -6.96 -10.63
CA PHE A 119 -8.90 -6.97 -11.48
C PHE A 119 -8.40 -8.38 -11.73
N ARG A 120 -9.19 -9.17 -12.45
CA ARG A 120 -8.94 -10.60 -12.70
C ARG A 120 -9.45 -10.97 -14.08
N SER A 121 -8.96 -12.09 -14.59
CA SER A 121 -9.47 -12.74 -15.79
C SER A 121 -9.97 -14.15 -15.47
N ASP A 122 -11.00 -14.58 -16.19
CA ASP A 122 -11.47 -15.96 -16.26
C ASP A 122 -10.72 -16.78 -17.32
N THR A 123 -10.00 -16.12 -18.24
CA THR A 123 -9.29 -16.77 -19.36
C THR A 123 -7.80 -17.02 -19.09
N VAL A 124 -7.17 -16.18 -18.28
CA VAL A 124 -5.75 -16.32 -17.91
C VAL A 124 -5.57 -16.35 -16.39
N LYS A 125 -4.45 -16.91 -15.94
CA LYS A 125 -4.13 -17.00 -14.51
C LYS A 125 -4.15 -15.61 -13.88
N SER A 126 -4.83 -15.50 -12.74
CA SER A 126 -4.93 -14.25 -11.98
C SER A 126 -4.47 -14.48 -10.55
N VAL A 127 -3.57 -13.61 -10.06
CA VAL A 127 -3.00 -13.68 -8.71
C VAL A 127 -3.48 -12.50 -7.88
N PHE A 128 -4.01 -12.79 -6.70
CA PHE A 128 -4.38 -11.76 -5.72
C PHE A 128 -3.23 -11.50 -4.75
N ILE A 129 -2.71 -10.28 -4.73
CA ILE A 129 -1.62 -9.84 -3.87
C ILE A 129 -2.22 -9.10 -2.68
N THR A 130 -1.91 -9.55 -1.47
CA THR A 130 -2.44 -8.95 -0.24
C THR A 130 -1.56 -9.22 0.97
N HIS A 131 -1.66 -8.40 2.01
CA HIS A 131 -1.20 -8.75 3.37
C HIS A 131 -2.40 -9.05 4.30
N GLN A 132 -3.61 -8.72 3.84
CA GLN A 132 -4.88 -9.02 4.48
C GLN A 132 -5.52 -10.19 3.73
N VAL A 133 -5.12 -11.41 4.10
CA VAL A 133 -5.86 -12.65 3.78
C VAL A 133 -7.13 -12.75 4.64
N PHE A 134 -7.06 -12.17 5.83
CA PHE A 134 -8.19 -11.86 6.70
C PHE A 134 -8.26 -10.35 6.92
N LEU A 135 -9.47 -9.80 6.97
CA LEU A 135 -9.69 -8.43 7.44
C LEU A 135 -9.48 -8.34 8.96
N PRO A 136 -9.28 -7.14 9.52
CA PRO A 136 -9.18 -6.95 10.97
C PRO A 136 -10.32 -7.65 11.73
N PRO A 137 -10.09 -8.28 12.90
CA PRO A 137 -11.10 -9.05 13.61
C PRO A 137 -12.42 -8.26 13.85
N LYS A 138 -12.30 -6.96 14.10
CA LYS A 138 -13.44 -6.04 14.31
C LYS A 138 -14.27 -5.75 13.05
N ALA A 139 -13.85 -6.14 11.85
CA ALA A 139 -14.59 -5.91 10.61
C ALA A 139 -15.91 -6.70 10.51
N GLY A 140 -16.05 -7.77 11.32
CA GLY A 140 -17.26 -8.59 11.40
C GLY A 140 -17.32 -9.72 10.36
N TRP A 141 -18.05 -10.78 10.71
CA TRP A 141 -18.06 -12.05 9.95
C TRP A 141 -18.61 -11.93 8.52
N ILE A 142 -19.55 -10.99 8.28
CA ILE A 142 -20.13 -10.76 6.94
C ILE A 142 -19.07 -10.20 6.00
N ALA A 143 -18.32 -9.18 6.46
CA ALA A 143 -17.23 -8.59 5.69
C ALA A 143 -16.16 -9.64 5.36
N GLN A 144 -15.78 -10.44 6.36
CA GLN A 144 -14.85 -11.57 6.17
C GLN A 144 -15.35 -12.58 5.12
N ARG A 145 -16.65 -12.93 5.15
CA ARG A 145 -17.25 -13.86 4.20
C ARG A 145 -17.22 -13.32 2.77
N ILE A 146 -17.52 -12.03 2.59
CA ILE A 146 -17.49 -11.40 1.26
C ILE A 146 -16.05 -11.27 0.75
N HIS A 147 -15.13 -10.79 1.59
CA HIS A 147 -13.70 -10.72 1.28
C HIS A 147 -13.17 -12.07 0.78
N ARG A 148 -13.40 -13.14 1.56
CA ARG A 148 -13.02 -14.51 1.18
C ARG A 148 -13.69 -14.97 -0.11
N LYS A 149 -14.98 -14.67 -0.31
CA LYS A 149 -15.71 -15.03 -1.54
C LYS A 149 -15.08 -14.41 -2.78
N TRP A 150 -14.68 -13.15 -2.72
CA TRP A 150 -14.07 -12.46 -3.85
C TRP A 150 -12.61 -12.88 -4.07
N MET A 151 -11.82 -12.98 -3.00
CA MET A 151 -10.43 -13.44 -3.06
C MET A 151 -10.33 -14.87 -3.64
N ASN A 152 -11.25 -15.78 -3.29
CA ASN A 152 -11.23 -17.16 -3.78
C ASN A 152 -11.50 -17.32 -5.30
N ARG A 153 -11.85 -16.24 -6.01
CA ARG A 153 -12.00 -16.23 -7.48
C ARG A 153 -10.67 -16.17 -8.21
N PHE A 154 -9.58 -15.86 -7.50
CA PHE A 154 -8.23 -15.84 -8.07
C PHE A 154 -7.62 -17.24 -8.08
N SER A 155 -6.70 -17.47 -9.01
CA SER A 155 -6.01 -18.75 -9.18
C SER A 155 -5.02 -19.00 -8.06
N GLU A 156 -4.32 -17.96 -7.61
CA GLU A 156 -3.35 -17.98 -6.51
C GLU A 156 -3.45 -16.71 -5.66
N ILE A 157 -2.96 -16.78 -4.42
CA ILE A 157 -2.86 -15.66 -3.51
C ILE A 157 -1.39 -15.46 -3.15
N TRP A 158 -0.85 -14.28 -3.43
CA TRP A 158 0.45 -13.88 -2.93
C TRP A 158 0.28 -13.08 -1.65
N ILE A 159 0.83 -13.61 -0.57
CA ILE A 159 0.86 -12.93 0.71
C ILE A 159 2.12 -12.07 0.75
N MET A 160 1.96 -10.76 0.60
CA MET A 160 3.04 -9.78 0.70
C MET A 160 3.40 -9.52 2.16
N ASP A 161 3.83 -10.58 2.84
CA ASP A 161 4.28 -10.66 4.21
C ASP A 161 5.29 -11.82 4.29
N ASP A 162 5.94 -11.99 5.44
CA ASP A 162 6.86 -13.09 5.69
C ASP A 162 6.21 -14.22 6.49
N GLN A 163 6.61 -15.46 6.22
CA GLN A 163 6.05 -16.63 6.92
C GLN A 163 6.39 -16.65 8.41
N GLN A 164 7.55 -16.12 8.81
CA GLN A 164 8.05 -16.15 10.18
C GLN A 164 7.81 -14.81 10.88
N LYS A 165 8.23 -13.70 10.26
CA LYS A 165 8.20 -12.34 10.81
C LYS A 165 6.94 -11.57 10.40
N ARG A 166 5.77 -12.21 10.47
CA ARG A 166 4.46 -11.68 9.98
C ARG A 166 4.17 -10.28 10.49
N LEU A 167 4.40 -9.25 9.70
CA LEU A 167 4.12 -7.86 10.07
C LEU A 167 2.61 -7.59 10.14
N ALA A 168 1.79 -8.37 9.41
CA ALA A 168 0.33 -8.27 9.49
C ALA A 168 -0.27 -9.27 10.50
N GLY A 169 0.57 -10.02 11.24
CA GLY A 169 0.13 -10.95 12.27
C GLY A 169 -0.86 -12.00 11.77
N ALA A 170 -2.07 -11.99 12.34
CA ALA A 170 -3.13 -12.92 11.98
C ALA A 170 -3.80 -12.59 10.63
N LEU A 171 -3.67 -11.35 10.15
CA LEU A 171 -4.28 -10.93 8.88
C LEU A 171 -3.64 -11.62 7.68
N SER A 172 -2.35 -11.97 7.78
CA SER A 172 -1.60 -12.67 6.74
C SER A 172 -1.54 -14.19 6.97
N LYS A 173 -2.40 -14.76 7.84
CA LYS A 173 -2.44 -16.21 8.05
C LYS A 173 -2.78 -16.92 6.73
N PRO A 174 -2.09 -18.02 6.38
CA PRO A 174 -2.24 -18.60 5.04
C PRO A 174 -3.56 -19.36 4.91
N VAL A 175 -4.05 -19.41 3.68
CA VAL A 175 -5.21 -20.20 3.23
C VAL A 175 -4.80 -21.07 2.02
N PRO A 176 -5.61 -22.05 1.57
CA PRO A 176 -5.30 -22.79 0.35
C PRO A 176 -4.99 -21.86 -0.83
N LYS A 177 -4.03 -22.25 -1.67
CA LYS A 177 -3.51 -21.46 -2.82
C LYS A 177 -2.71 -20.20 -2.44
N SER A 178 -2.42 -19.97 -1.16
CA SER A 178 -1.61 -18.84 -0.73
C SER A 178 -0.12 -19.17 -0.65
N THR A 179 0.73 -18.23 -1.01
CA THR A 179 2.20 -18.31 -0.92
C THR A 179 2.73 -17.00 -0.36
N TYR A 180 3.58 -17.07 0.67
CA TYR A 180 4.31 -15.89 1.15
C TYR A 180 5.36 -15.48 0.12
N ILE A 181 5.40 -14.20 -0.23
CA ILE A 181 6.37 -13.64 -1.17
C ILE A 181 7.40 -12.72 -0.49
N GLY A 182 7.31 -12.58 0.83
CA GLY A 182 8.15 -11.70 1.64
C GLY A 182 7.73 -10.23 1.55
N PHE A 183 8.60 -9.38 2.10
CA PHE A 183 8.40 -7.93 2.09
C PHE A 183 8.96 -7.28 0.84
N TYR A 184 8.23 -6.29 0.33
CA TYR A 184 8.66 -5.40 -0.73
C TYR A 184 8.62 -3.96 -0.23
N SER A 185 9.76 -3.27 -0.29
CA SER A 185 9.87 -1.87 0.05
C SER A 185 10.61 -1.13 -1.05
N ARG A 186 10.23 0.12 -1.32
CA ARG A 186 10.97 1.01 -2.21
C ARG A 186 12.38 1.33 -1.72
N PHE A 187 12.68 1.05 -0.45
CA PHE A 187 13.99 1.21 0.18
C PHE A 187 14.83 -0.07 0.15
N GLN A 188 14.35 -1.13 -0.50
CA GLN A 188 15.13 -2.36 -0.68
C GLN A 188 16.44 -2.06 -1.42
N ASN A 189 17.56 -2.56 -0.89
CA ASN A 189 18.92 -2.36 -1.42
C ASN A 189 19.39 -0.90 -1.45
N ARG A 190 18.83 -0.03 -0.61
CA ARG A 190 19.32 1.35 -0.45
C ARG A 190 20.32 1.40 0.69
N GLU A 191 21.44 2.09 0.47
CA GLU A 191 22.34 2.46 1.56
C GLU A 191 21.67 3.51 2.46
N ILE A 192 21.69 3.24 3.76
CA ILE A 192 21.03 4.07 4.77
C ILE A 192 22.10 4.74 5.61
N SER A 193 22.23 6.05 5.43
CA SER A 193 23.09 6.92 6.24
C SER A 193 22.21 7.88 7.03
N LEU A 194 22.06 7.61 8.33
CA LEU A 194 21.21 8.40 9.22
C LEU A 194 21.89 9.72 9.56
N VAL A 195 21.12 10.81 9.58
CA VAL A 195 21.54 12.11 10.11
C VAL A 195 21.07 12.18 11.56
N PRO A 196 21.98 12.23 12.56
CA PRO A 196 21.60 12.24 13.97
C PRO A 196 20.60 13.35 14.32
N GLY A 197 19.54 13.00 15.04
CA GLY A 197 18.50 13.94 15.48
C GLY A 197 17.53 14.42 14.39
N LYS A 198 17.75 14.06 13.12
CA LYS A 198 16.83 14.40 12.03
C LYS A 198 15.53 13.61 12.17
N MET A 199 14.41 14.32 12.22
CA MET A 199 13.06 13.75 12.28
C MET A 199 12.33 14.00 10.98
N VAL A 200 11.62 12.98 10.48
CA VAL A 200 10.78 13.11 9.29
C VAL A 200 9.35 12.68 9.62
N GLY A 201 8.41 13.63 9.51
CA GLY A 201 6.98 13.40 9.68
C GLY A 201 6.28 13.16 8.34
N ILE A 202 5.59 12.02 8.20
CA ILE A 202 4.86 11.66 6.98
C ILE A 202 3.37 11.88 7.22
N VAL A 203 2.87 13.03 6.80
CA VAL A 203 1.47 13.40 6.88
C VAL A 203 0.68 12.60 5.84
N SER A 204 -0.19 11.71 6.31
CA SER A 204 -0.96 10.81 5.44
C SER A 204 -2.31 10.45 6.05
N GLY A 205 -3.23 10.02 5.19
CA GLY A 205 -4.60 9.62 5.55
C GLY A 205 -5.66 10.46 4.83
N PRO A 206 -6.93 10.06 4.90
CA PRO A 206 -8.03 10.88 4.41
C PRO A 206 -8.29 12.07 5.36
N GLU A 207 -8.88 13.14 4.84
CA GLU A 207 -9.36 14.24 5.68
C GLU A 207 -10.57 13.82 6.52
N PRO A 208 -10.73 14.36 7.75
CA PRO A 208 -9.91 15.40 8.40
C PRO A 208 -8.68 14.85 9.15
N TYR A 209 -8.42 13.55 9.11
CA TYR A 209 -7.38 12.92 9.94
C TYR A 209 -5.95 13.27 9.49
N SER A 210 -5.74 13.61 8.22
CA SER A 210 -4.44 14.07 7.72
C SER A 210 -4.05 15.40 8.37
N GLU A 211 -4.98 16.35 8.38
CA GLU A 211 -4.81 17.65 9.04
C GLU A 211 -4.62 17.53 10.56
N GLN A 212 -5.43 16.74 11.25
CA GLN A 212 -5.23 16.47 12.68
C GLN A 212 -3.83 15.89 12.97
N PHE A 213 -3.32 15.02 12.09
CA PHE A 213 -1.99 14.47 12.26
C PHE A 213 -0.90 15.51 12.08
N PHE A 214 -1.06 16.36 11.07
CA PHE A 214 -0.15 17.46 10.79
C PHE A 214 0.01 18.37 12.01
N HIS A 215 -1.10 18.85 12.59
CA HIS A 215 -1.04 19.70 13.78
C HIS A 215 -0.42 18.99 14.97
N TRP A 216 -0.75 17.72 15.18
CA TRP A 216 -0.16 16.93 16.26
C TRP A 216 1.37 16.76 16.09
N ILE A 217 1.86 16.52 14.86
CA ILE A 217 3.31 16.43 14.62
C ILE A 217 3.99 17.77 14.97
N LEU A 218 3.41 18.90 14.54
CA LEU A 218 3.97 20.21 14.84
C LEU A 218 3.96 20.53 16.34
N GLU A 219 2.88 20.19 17.05
CA GLU A 219 2.78 20.39 18.49
C GLU A 219 3.86 19.59 19.24
N GLN A 220 4.08 18.33 18.86
CA GLN A 220 5.01 17.45 19.57
C GLN A 220 6.47 17.62 19.16
N TYR A 221 6.73 17.96 17.89
CA TYR A 221 8.06 17.90 17.29
C TYR A 221 8.45 19.15 16.48
N GLY A 222 7.62 20.19 16.47
CA GLY A 222 7.83 21.39 15.66
C GLY A 222 9.12 22.14 15.98
N GLU A 223 9.61 22.07 17.22
CA GLU A 223 10.87 22.71 17.66
C GLU A 223 12.13 21.84 17.39
N ALA A 224 11.94 20.61 16.91
CA ALA A 224 13.05 19.70 16.59
C ALA A 224 13.57 19.93 15.15
N SER A 225 14.62 19.19 14.76
CA SER A 225 15.08 19.12 13.36
C SER A 225 14.08 18.32 12.51
N LEU A 226 12.94 18.93 12.20
CA LEU A 226 11.79 18.31 11.55
C LEU A 226 11.72 18.65 10.07
N THR A 227 11.52 17.61 9.25
CA THR A 227 11.09 17.73 7.86
C THR A 227 9.74 17.02 7.70
N LEU A 228 8.78 17.69 7.06
CA LEU A 228 7.46 17.16 6.79
C LEU A 228 7.34 16.70 5.34
N ILE A 229 6.84 15.48 5.15
CA ILE A 229 6.38 14.98 3.87
C ILE A 229 4.86 15.05 3.89
N THR A 230 4.29 15.82 2.98
CA THR A 230 2.86 16.11 2.97
C THR A 230 2.32 16.15 1.55
N PRO A 231 1.09 15.65 1.30
CA PRO A 231 0.47 15.71 -0.02
C PRO A 231 0.02 17.13 -0.40
N ARG A 232 -0.03 18.06 0.56
CA ARG A 232 -0.46 19.45 0.36
C ARG A 232 0.39 20.42 1.18
N VAL A 233 0.43 21.69 0.77
CA VAL A 233 1.05 22.74 1.58
C VAL A 233 0.03 23.22 2.61
N TYR A 234 0.38 23.13 3.89
CA TYR A 234 -0.39 23.72 4.98
C TYR A 234 0.13 25.15 5.22
N SER A 235 -0.77 26.11 5.50
CA SER A 235 -0.40 27.52 5.72
C SER A 235 0.36 27.77 7.03
N GLU A 236 0.26 26.85 7.99
CA GLU A 236 0.75 27.00 9.36
C GLU A 236 2.13 26.36 9.60
N ILE A 237 2.85 25.98 8.53
CA ILE A 237 4.16 25.36 8.65
C ILE A 237 5.17 26.41 9.16
N PRO A 238 5.86 26.18 10.30
CA PRO A 238 6.89 27.09 10.78
C PRO A 238 8.03 27.27 9.78
N GLN A 239 8.65 28.45 9.71
CA GLN A 239 9.69 28.75 8.71
C GLN A 239 10.90 27.81 8.75
N HIS A 240 11.23 27.25 9.91
CA HIS A 240 12.35 26.32 10.08
C HIS A 240 11.99 24.86 9.76
N VAL A 241 10.71 24.55 9.52
CA VAL A 241 10.25 23.22 9.13
C VAL A 241 10.19 23.13 7.60
N THR A 242 10.99 22.23 7.03
CA THR A 242 10.96 21.98 5.58
C THR A 242 9.75 21.11 5.24
N ALA A 243 8.97 21.48 4.22
CA ALA A 243 7.86 20.69 3.73
C ALA A 243 8.08 20.22 2.30
N ILE A 244 7.86 18.92 2.07
CA ILE A 244 8.19 18.24 0.82
C ILE A 244 6.95 17.53 0.29
N THR A 245 6.63 17.83 -0.96
CA THR A 245 5.57 17.18 -1.75
C THR A 245 6.16 16.25 -2.82
N ASP A 246 7.42 16.45 -3.20
CA ASP A 246 8.12 15.63 -4.19
C ASP A 246 8.46 14.24 -3.65
N TRP A 247 8.15 13.20 -4.44
CA TRP A 247 8.24 11.82 -3.99
C TRP A 247 9.68 11.30 -3.89
N ARG A 248 10.58 11.71 -4.80
CA ARG A 248 12.00 11.32 -4.77
C ARG A 248 12.77 12.04 -3.67
N GLN A 249 12.45 13.30 -3.44
CA GLN A 249 13.00 14.08 -2.32
C GLN A 249 12.52 13.47 -1.00
N ALA A 250 11.23 13.17 -0.86
CA ALA A 250 10.68 12.46 0.30
C ALA A 250 11.41 11.13 0.58
N ASP A 251 11.74 10.37 -0.47
CA ASP A 251 12.53 9.14 -0.39
C ASP A 251 13.92 9.37 0.25
N ALA A 252 14.61 10.44 -0.13
CA ALA A 252 15.93 10.79 0.42
C ALA A 252 15.86 11.24 1.87
N GLU A 253 14.82 12.01 2.21
CA GLU A 253 14.57 12.44 3.58
C GLU A 253 14.23 11.25 4.48
N ILE A 254 13.32 10.37 4.04
CA ILE A 254 12.97 9.15 4.77
C ILE A 254 14.19 8.27 4.98
N ALA A 255 15.03 8.09 3.96
CA ALA A 255 16.24 7.28 4.08
C ALA A 255 17.25 7.88 5.07
N SER A 256 17.40 9.20 5.13
CA SER A 256 18.36 9.89 6.01
C SER A 256 17.83 10.21 7.42
N ALA A 257 16.53 10.11 7.67
CA ALA A 257 15.94 10.38 8.99
C ALA A 257 16.49 9.44 10.08
N ASP A 258 16.83 9.96 11.25
CA ASP A 258 17.09 9.13 12.45
C ASP A 258 15.76 8.59 13.01
N THR A 259 14.72 9.43 13.05
CA THR A 259 13.38 9.06 13.53
C THR A 259 12.29 9.38 12.50
N LEU A 260 11.43 8.41 12.20
CA LEU A 260 10.22 8.60 11.40
C LEU A 260 9.00 8.81 12.28
N ILE A 261 8.15 9.76 11.94
CA ILE A 261 6.80 9.91 12.53
C ILE A 261 5.79 9.66 11.43
N SER A 262 4.88 8.69 11.61
CA SER A 262 3.93 8.33 10.54
C SER A 262 2.66 7.68 11.07
N ARG A 263 1.70 7.44 10.18
CA ARG A 263 0.55 6.59 10.46
C ARG A 263 0.98 5.12 10.55
N ASN A 264 0.31 4.34 11.39
CA ASN A 264 0.62 2.92 11.62
C ASN A 264 0.11 1.99 10.51
N GLY A 265 0.36 2.34 9.24
CA GLY A 265 -0.06 1.57 8.08
C GLY A 265 0.88 0.41 7.75
N TYR A 266 0.37 -0.67 7.17
CA TYR A 266 1.18 -1.83 6.82
C TYR A 266 2.39 -1.52 5.92
N SER A 267 2.22 -0.67 4.90
CA SER A 267 3.34 -0.27 4.04
C SER A 267 4.44 0.48 4.80
N THR A 268 4.09 1.24 5.85
CA THR A 268 5.07 1.88 6.73
C THR A 268 5.86 0.84 7.51
N LEU A 269 5.19 -0.18 8.05
CA LEU A 269 5.87 -1.30 8.74
C LEU A 269 6.81 -2.06 7.78
N MET A 270 6.38 -2.28 6.54
CA MET A 270 7.22 -2.87 5.50
C MET A 270 8.46 -2.02 5.22
N ASP A 271 8.32 -0.71 5.07
CA ASP A 271 9.47 0.18 4.86
C ASP A 271 10.43 0.16 6.06
N LEU A 272 9.90 0.21 7.28
CA LEU A 272 10.68 0.14 8.52
C LEU A 272 11.48 -1.16 8.66
N GLN A 273 10.97 -2.27 8.12
CA GLN A 273 11.67 -3.56 8.14
C GLN A 273 13.01 -3.51 7.38
N PHE A 274 13.08 -2.70 6.32
CA PHE A 274 14.32 -2.49 5.55
C PHE A 274 15.14 -1.33 6.11
N LEU A 275 14.49 -0.26 6.55
CA LEU A 275 15.14 0.95 7.06
C LEU A 275 15.81 0.77 8.43
N LYS A 276 15.28 -0.12 9.28
CA LYS A 276 15.81 -0.45 10.62
C LYS A 276 16.14 0.77 11.50
N LYS A 277 15.26 1.77 11.48
CA LYS A 277 15.40 3.04 12.22
C LYS A 277 14.29 3.22 13.25
N LYS A 278 14.42 4.24 14.08
CA LYS A 278 13.41 4.58 15.08
C LYS A 278 12.14 5.08 14.40
N ALA A 279 10.98 4.73 14.95
CA ALA A 279 9.71 5.26 14.49
C ALA A 279 8.75 5.58 15.64
N VAL A 280 7.96 6.63 15.47
CA VAL A 280 6.78 6.95 16.28
C VAL A 280 5.56 6.78 15.37
N LEU A 281 4.75 5.76 15.63
CA LEU A 281 3.59 5.43 14.80
C LEU A 281 2.28 5.69 15.52
N ILE A 282 1.36 6.36 14.81
CA ILE A 282 0.07 6.78 15.34
C ILE A 282 -1.03 6.18 14.45
N PRO A 283 -1.86 5.26 14.94
CA PRO A 283 -2.97 4.76 14.14
C PRO A 283 -3.96 5.88 13.83
N THR A 284 -4.53 5.89 12.63
CA THR A 284 -5.67 6.74 12.31
C THR A 284 -6.89 6.28 13.13
N PRO A 285 -7.55 7.15 13.90
CA PRO A 285 -8.72 6.79 14.71
C PRO A 285 -9.81 6.12 13.87
N GLY A 286 -10.33 4.97 14.32
CA GLY A 286 -11.36 4.21 13.62
C GLY A 286 -10.88 3.40 12.43
N GLN A 287 -9.59 3.47 12.07
CA GLN A 287 -9.00 2.60 11.05
C GLN A 287 -8.64 1.26 11.71
N LEU A 288 -9.52 0.26 11.51
CA LEU A 288 -9.46 -1.02 12.21
C LEU A 288 -8.15 -1.82 11.99
N GLU A 289 -7.50 -1.66 10.84
CA GLU A 289 -6.25 -2.35 10.53
C GLU A 289 -5.07 -1.71 11.29
N GLN A 290 -4.91 -0.39 11.22
CA GLN A 290 -3.86 0.34 11.93
C GLN A 290 -4.00 0.17 13.44
N GLU A 291 -5.23 0.18 13.95
CA GLU A 291 -5.52 -0.12 15.36
C GLU A 291 -5.13 -1.55 15.73
N TYR A 292 -5.40 -2.52 14.86
CA TYR A 292 -4.97 -3.90 15.06
C TYR A 292 -3.44 -4.05 15.03
N LEU A 293 -2.78 -3.38 14.08
CA LEU A 293 -1.33 -3.45 13.90
C LEU A 293 -0.56 -2.86 15.10
N VAL A 294 -1.16 -1.99 15.91
CA VAL A 294 -0.57 -1.48 17.16
C VAL A 294 -0.27 -2.61 18.15
N GLU A 295 -1.09 -3.66 18.15
CA GLU A 295 -0.92 -4.81 19.05
C GLU A 295 0.28 -5.68 18.63
N LEU A 296 0.80 -5.48 17.41
CA LEU A 296 1.96 -6.19 16.89
C LEU A 296 3.23 -5.40 17.26
N LYS A 297 4.11 -6.04 18.03
CA LYS A 297 5.39 -5.42 18.42
C LYS A 297 6.36 -5.44 17.24
N MET A 298 7.01 -4.31 17.01
CA MET A 298 8.15 -4.16 16.10
C MET A 298 9.28 -3.44 16.84
N ASP A 299 10.51 -3.93 16.67
CA ASP A 299 11.67 -3.33 17.33
C ASP A 299 11.88 -1.88 16.86
N ASN A 300 12.34 -1.01 17.76
CA ASN A 300 12.58 0.42 17.50
C ASN A 300 11.33 1.24 17.12
N VAL A 301 10.12 0.70 17.33
CA VAL A 301 8.86 1.40 17.10
C VAL A 301 8.20 1.76 18.43
N LYS A 302 7.88 3.05 18.60
CA LYS A 302 7.03 3.58 19.66
C LYS A 302 5.64 3.81 19.08
N ILE A 303 4.59 3.33 19.76
CA ILE A 303 3.20 3.65 19.39
C ILE A 303 2.68 4.78 20.27
N GLU A 304 2.05 5.78 19.64
CA GLU A 304 1.37 6.88 20.32
C GLU A 304 -0.08 7.02 19.83
N LYS A 305 -0.89 7.79 20.56
CA LYS A 305 -2.29 8.09 20.21
C LYS A 305 -2.52 9.59 20.33
N ILE A 306 -3.28 10.14 19.40
CA ILE A 306 -3.81 11.51 19.51
C ILE A 306 -4.95 11.43 20.54
N GLY A 307 -4.81 12.18 21.63
CA GLY A 307 -5.80 12.27 22.72
C GLY A 307 -7.02 13.08 22.35
#